data_AF-A0A9E5RQG8-F1
#
_entry.id   AF-A0A9E5RQG8-F1
#
_cell.length_a   1.000
_cell.length_b   1.000
_cell.length_c   1.000
_cell.angle_alpha   90.00
_cell.angle_beta   90.00
_cell.angle_gamma   90.00
#
_symmetry.space_group_name_H-M   'P 1'
#
loop_
_entity.id
_entity.type
_entity.pdbx_description
1 polymer ?
#
loop_
_entity_poly.entity_id
_entity_poly.type
_entity_poly.pdbx_seq_one_letter_code
_entity_poly.pdbx_strand_id
1 'polypeptide(L)' 'MSESTTQVCPVCGVRIVPAIGGDRVLFASGSPGSRATLWARVCQYARKPGCINKNRDTIGDIKPEDYYQSEL' A
#
# COMPACT_ATOMS: atom_id res chain seq x y z
N MET A 1 16.22 19.13 -4.90
CA MET A 1 15.26 18.36 -5.72
C MET A 1 15.03 17.05 -4.99
N SER A 2 13.87 16.86 -4.37
CA SER A 2 13.59 15.66 -3.59
C SER A 2 13.34 14.50 -4.54
N GLU A 3 14.31 13.60 -4.62
CA GLU A 3 14.23 12.36 -5.37
C GLU A 3 13.08 11.53 -4.79
N SER A 4 11.92 11.54 -5.47
CA SER A 4 10.77 10.75 -5.09
C SER A 4 10.99 9.30 -5.52
N THR A 5 11.90 8.64 -4.81
CA THR A 5 12.29 7.25 -5.11
C THR A 5 11.19 6.27 -4.73
N THR A 6 10.84 5.39 -5.66
CA THR A 6 9.97 4.24 -5.42
C THR A 6 10.40 3.47 -4.16
N GLN A 7 9.47 3.27 -3.23
CA GLN A 7 9.70 2.49 -2.01
C GLN A 7 9.29 1.03 -2.27
N VAL A 8 10.11 0.07 -1.86
CA VAL A 8 9.76 -1.36 -1.94
C VAL A 8 9.68 -1.94 -0.55
N CYS A 9 8.56 -2.56 -0.22
CA CYS A 9 8.38 -3.20 1.08
C CYS A 9 9.20 -4.50 1.15
N PRO A 10 10.17 -4.64 2.06
CA PRO A 10 10.99 -5.86 2.16
C PRO A 10 10.19 -7.06 2.70
N VAL A 11 9.02 -6.82 3.31
CA VAL A 11 8.17 -7.86 3.90
C VAL A 11 7.18 -8.45 2.89
N CYS A 12 6.56 -7.62 2.05
CA CYS A 12 5.52 -8.07 1.11
C CYS A 12 5.84 -7.82 -0.38
N GLY A 13 6.98 -7.21 -0.71
CA GLY A 13 7.41 -6.96 -2.09
C GLY A 13 6.63 -5.87 -2.84
N VAL A 14 5.60 -5.29 -2.22
CA VAL A 14 4.79 -4.22 -2.80
C VAL A 14 5.63 -2.96 -3.03
N ARG A 15 5.38 -2.29 -4.15
CA ARG A 15 6.06 -1.05 -4.53
C ARG A 15 5.13 0.15 -4.36
N ILE A 16 5.61 1.21 -3.72
CA ILE A 16 4.92 2.50 -3.59
C ILE A 16 5.67 3.48 -4.48
N VAL A 17 5.00 3.97 -5.51
CA VAL A 17 5.54 4.90 -6.50
C VAL A 17 4.91 6.27 -6.25
N PRO A 18 5.69 7.30 -5.91
CA PRO A 18 5.15 8.65 -5.78
C PRO A 18 4.62 9.14 -7.13
N ALA A 19 3.41 9.70 -7.14
CA ALA A 19 2.81 10.28 -8.33
C ALA A 19 2.16 11.64 -8.02
N ILE A 20 1.94 12.44 -9.06
CA ILE A 20 1.23 13.72 -8.95
C ILE A 20 -0.21 13.42 -8.50
N GLY A 21 -0.61 13.95 -7.34
CA GLY A 21 -1.94 13.72 -6.76
C GLY A 21 -2.04 12.54 -5.78
N GLY A 22 -0.93 11.85 -5.47
CA GLY A 22 -0.87 10.82 -4.43
C GLY A 22 -0.04 9.60 -4.83
N ASP A 23 0.31 8.78 -3.85
CA ASP A 23 1.11 7.58 -4.10
C ASP A 23 0.30 6.49 -4.82
N ARG A 24 0.94 5.86 -5.82
CA ARG A 24 0.42 4.68 -6.51
C ARG A 24 1.07 3.42 -5.96
N VAL A 25 0.26 2.45 -5.54
CA VAL A 25 0.75 1.17 -5.03
C VAL A 25 0.64 0.09 -6.10
N LEU A 26 1.76 -0.59 -6.38
CA LEU A 26 1.85 -1.71 -7.31
C LEU A 26 1.98 -3.03 -6.54
N PHE A 27 0.94 -3.86 -6.62
CA PHE A 27 0.92 -5.22 -6.07
C PHE A 27 1.60 -6.20 -7.03
N ALA A 28 1.99 -7.38 -6.53
CA ALA A 28 2.55 -8.44 -7.36
C ALA A 28 1.54 -9.02 -8.37
N SER A 29 0.25 -8.94 -8.04
CA SER A 29 -0.87 -9.41 -8.86
C SER A 29 -2.08 -8.51 -8.69
N GLY A 30 -2.87 -8.33 -9.75
CA GLY A 30 -4.08 -7.51 -9.75
C GLY A 30 -3.82 -6.04 -10.05
N SER A 31 -4.87 -5.23 -9.92
CA SER A 31 -4.83 -3.80 -10.22
C SER A 31 -4.00 -3.02 -9.20
N PRO A 32 -3.34 -1.92 -9.62
CA PRO A 32 -2.75 -0.95 -8.71
C PRO A 32 -3.79 -0.38 -7.74
N GLY A 33 -3.34 0.02 -6.54
CA GLY A 33 -4.20 0.60 -5.51
C GLY A 33 -3.55 1.77 -4.79
N SER A 34 -4.13 2.12 -3.64
CA SER A 34 -3.66 3.19 -2.76
C SER A 34 -2.91 2.62 -1.55
N ARG A 35 -2.34 3.50 -0.72
CA ARG A 35 -1.80 3.12 0.60
C ARG A 35 -2.89 2.55 1.53
N ALA A 36 -4.13 3.01 1.42
CA ALA A 36 -5.27 2.45 2.15
C ALA A 36 -5.53 1.00 1.73
N THR A 37 -5.58 0.72 0.42
CA THR A 37 -5.72 -0.64 -0.13
C THR A 37 -4.57 -1.55 0.31
N LEU A 38 -3.33 -1.04 0.30
CA LEU A 38 -2.15 -1.79 0.76
C LEU A 38 -2.26 -2.19 2.23
N TRP A 39 -2.69 -1.27 3.08
CA TRP A 39 -2.88 -1.57 4.49
C TRP A 39 -4.01 -2.57 4.67
N ALA A 40 -5.19 -2.31 4.09
CA ALA A 40 -6.39 -3.12 4.24
C ALA A 40 -6.23 -4.56 3.71
N ARG A 41 -5.40 -4.79 2.70
CA ARG A 41 -5.23 -6.15 2.13
C ARG A 41 -3.98 -6.88 2.63
N VAL A 42 -2.92 -6.15 2.98
CA VAL A 42 -1.60 -6.76 3.19
C VAL A 42 -0.94 -6.30 4.48
N CYS A 43 -0.57 -5.02 4.59
CA CYS A 43 0.28 -4.59 5.70
C CYS A 43 -0.46 -4.66 7.04
N GLN A 44 -1.78 -4.62 7.14
CA GLN A 44 -2.45 -4.82 8.43
C GLN A 44 -2.16 -6.22 9.01
N TYR A 45 -2.09 -7.26 8.16
CA TYR A 45 -1.87 -8.65 8.54
C TYR A 45 -0.39 -9.04 8.64
N ALA A 46 0.52 -8.23 8.07
CA ALA A 46 1.96 -8.46 8.17
C ALA A 46 2.42 -8.35 9.64
N ARG A 47 2.78 -9.48 10.25
CA ARG A 47 3.32 -9.57 11.63
C ARG A 47 4.83 -9.33 11.73
N LYS A 48 5.52 -9.17 10.60
CA LYS A 48 6.97 -8.98 10.56
C LYS A 48 7.35 -7.50 10.75
N PRO A 49 8.33 -7.19 11.60
CA PRO A 49 8.91 -5.84 11.64
C PRO A 49 9.51 -5.51 10.26
N GLY A 50 9.20 -4.32 9.74
CA GLY A 50 9.69 -3.86 8.43
C GLY A 50 8.64 -3.68 7.32
N CYS A 51 7.34 -3.90 7.57
CA CYS A 51 6.30 -3.48 6.60
C CYS A 51 6.27 -1.95 6.58
N ILE A 52 6.52 -1.35 5.42
CA ILE A 52 6.67 0.11 5.29
C ILE A 52 5.34 0.87 5.40
N ASN A 53 4.20 0.20 5.24
CA ASN A 53 2.87 0.82 5.25
C ASN A 53 2.09 0.47 6.53
N LYS A 54 2.62 0.91 7.68
CA LYS A 54 2.01 0.71 9.02
C LYS A 54 1.67 2.01 9.75
N ASN A 55 2.24 3.14 9.32
CA ASN A 55 1.97 4.44 9.93
C ASN A 55 0.59 4.96 9.50
N ARG A 56 -0.34 5.12 10.46
CA ARG A 56 -1.71 5.57 10.23
C ARG A 56 -1.79 6.94 9.55
N ASP A 57 -0.86 7.83 9.83
CA ASP A 57 -0.83 9.18 9.23
C ASP A 57 -0.54 9.15 7.73
N THR A 58 0.11 8.09 7.25
CA THR A 58 0.50 7.93 5.84
C THR A 58 -0.43 7.02 5.05
N ILE A 59 -1.28 6.24 5.72
CA ILE A 59 -2.17 5.27 5.06
C ILE A 59 -3.33 5.99 4.35
N GLY A 60 -3.77 7.12 4.92
CA GLY A 60 -4.96 7.84 4.48
C GLY A 60 -6.26 7.19 4.99
N ASP A 61 -7.38 7.68 4.49
CA ASP A 61 -8.70 7.18 4.85
C ASP A 61 -8.94 5.81 4.21
N ILE A 62 -9.22 4.81 5.06
CA ILE A 62 -9.54 3.45 4.63
C ILE A 62 -11.05 3.34 4.42
N LYS A 63 -11.47 2.93 3.23
CA LYS A 63 -12.87 2.74 2.88
C LYS A 63 -13.23 1.25 2.76
N PRO A 64 -14.52 0.87 2.80
CA PRO A 64 -14.93 -0.53 2.64
C PRO A 64 -14.38 -1.20 1.37
N GLU A 65 -14.21 -0.44 0.29
CA GLU A 65 -13.74 -0.94 -1.01
C GLU A 65 -12.23 -1.26 -1.03
N ASP A 66 -11.47 -0.71 -0.07
CA ASP A 66 -10.05 -1.01 0.08
C ASP A 66 -9.82 -2.45 0.56
N TYR A 67 -10.79 -3.03 1.28
CA TYR A 67 -10.71 -4.42 1.70
C TYR A 67 -10.90 -5.37 0.51
N TYR A 68 -10.56 -6.64 0.70
CA TYR A 68 -10.84 -7.65 -0.31
C TYR A 68 -12.36 -7.84 -0.40
N GLN A 69 -12.94 -7.57 -1.57
CA GLN A 69 -14.32 -7.92 -1.86
C GLN A 69 -14.30 -9.29 -2.53
N SER A 70 -14.84 -10.30 -1.85
CA SER A 70 -15.12 -11.58 -2.47
C SER A 70 -16.24 -11.33 -3.48
N GLU A 71 -15.95 -11.41 -4.77
CA GLU A 71 -17.01 -11.53 -5.78
C GLU A 71 -17.58 -12.94 -5.62
N LEU A 72 -18.69 -13.05 -4.88
CA LEU A 72 -19.55 -14.22 -4.82
C LEU A 72 -20.54 -14.18 -5.99
#